data_AF-E3ELA0-F1
#
_entry.id   AF-E3ELA0-F1
#
_cell.length_a   1.000
_cell.length_b   1.000
_cell.length_c   1.000
_cell.angle_alpha   90.00
_cell.angle_beta   90.00
_cell.angle_gamma   90.00
#
_symmetry.space_group_name_H-M   'P 1'
#
loop_
_entity.id
_entity.type
_entity.pdbx_description
1 polymer ?
#
loop_
_entity_poly.entity_id
_entity_poly.type
_entity_poly.pdbx_seq_one_letter_code
_entity_poly.pdbx_strand_id
1 'polypeptide(L)'
;MNYYQYVFNQYIKELHNHLFENESIDSILRSIRKNHRKRRFMNMYVLKDKETFHYYYVRRNEMGLDGVFNQIVSALFYEEQKLLIKSKFICEMNIKREMISSPALMVEIKEFTKDLQSFVWYATKKVLSTPVV
;
A
#
# COMPACT_ATOMS: atom_id res chain seq x y z
N MET A 1 -13.96 9.46 9.22
CA MET A 1 -13.18 8.45 8.47
C MET A 1 -13.81 8.30 7.09
N ASN A 2 -13.06 8.47 5.99
CA ASN A 2 -13.59 8.36 4.62
C ASN A 2 -14.03 6.89 4.37
N TYR A 3 -15.20 6.66 3.74
CA TYR A 3 -15.70 5.32 3.43
C TYR A 3 -14.66 4.47 2.68
N TYR A 4 -13.91 5.09 1.75
CA TYR A 4 -12.83 4.40 1.04
C TYR A 4 -11.69 3.95 1.96
N GLN A 5 -11.35 4.75 2.98
CA GLN A 5 -10.33 4.38 3.96
C GLN A 5 -10.80 3.18 4.79
N TYR A 6 -12.07 3.18 5.18
CA TYR A 6 -12.66 2.03 5.86
C TYR A 6 -12.58 0.76 4.99
N VAL A 7 -13.00 0.84 3.72
CA VAL A 7 -12.93 -0.31 2.78
C VAL A 7 -11.50 -0.77 2.55
N PHE A 8 -10.54 0.16 2.42
CA PHE A 8 -9.12 -0.18 2.30
C PHE A 8 -8.62 -0.90 3.55
N ASN A 9 -8.99 -0.44 4.75
CA ASN A 9 -8.56 -1.08 5.99
C ASN A 9 -9.14 -2.50 6.15
N GLN A 10 -10.38 -2.73 5.69
CA GLN A 10 -10.94 -4.09 5.60
C GLN A 10 -10.18 -4.95 4.59
N TYR A 11 -9.85 -4.40 3.42
CA TYR A 11 -9.03 -5.10 2.42
C TYR A 11 -7.68 -5.54 2.99
N ILE A 12 -6.98 -4.63 3.69
CA ILE A 12 -5.69 -4.94 4.33
C ILE A 12 -5.85 -6.03 5.40
N LYS A 13 -6.91 -5.97 6.21
CA LYS A 13 -7.18 -6.99 7.23
C LYS A 13 -7.47 -8.37 6.61
N GLU A 14 -8.33 -8.44 5.60
CA GLU A 14 -8.61 -9.68 4.88
C GLU A 14 -7.35 -10.24 4.19
N LEU A 15 -6.55 -9.36 3.57
CA LEU A 15 -5.28 -9.73 2.94
C LEU A 15 -4.27 -10.25 3.96
N HIS A 16 -4.17 -9.60 5.13
CA HIS A 16 -3.29 -10.04 6.22
C HIS A 16 -3.71 -11.43 6.71
N ASN A 17 -5.00 -11.62 7.01
CA ASN A 17 -5.53 -12.92 7.46
C ASN A 17 -5.30 -14.02 6.42
N HIS A 18 -5.55 -13.76 5.15
CA HIS A 18 -5.39 -14.76 4.09
C HIS A 18 -3.94 -15.17 3.87
N LEU A 19 -3.00 -14.23 4.00
CA LEU A 19 -1.60 -14.46 3.66
C LEU A 19 -0.73 -14.85 4.86
N PHE A 20 -1.11 -14.40 6.06
CA PHE A 20 -0.26 -14.35 7.25
C PHE A 20 -1.08 -14.47 8.55
N GLU A 21 -2.14 -15.29 8.56
CA GLU A 21 -3.13 -15.45 9.64
C GLU A 21 -2.56 -15.38 11.08
N ASN A 22 -1.37 -15.96 11.29
CA ASN A 22 -0.73 -16.06 12.61
C ASN A 22 0.53 -15.19 12.77
N GLU A 23 0.86 -14.34 11.79
CA GLU A 23 2.03 -13.46 11.88
C GLU A 23 1.64 -12.04 12.26
N SER A 24 2.28 -11.50 13.29
CA SER A 24 2.21 -10.07 13.59
C SER A 24 2.92 -9.23 12.52
N ILE A 25 2.60 -7.92 12.45
CA ILE A 25 3.30 -6.98 11.57
C ILE A 25 4.81 -6.97 11.87
N ASP A 26 5.20 -7.06 13.15
CA ASP A 26 6.61 -7.16 13.54
C ASP A 26 7.29 -8.44 13.01
N SER A 27 6.59 -9.58 13.01
CA SER A 27 7.08 -10.82 12.40
C SER A 27 7.28 -10.68 10.88
N ILE A 28 6.34 -10.00 10.22
CA ILE A 28 6.42 -9.70 8.80
C ILE A 28 7.65 -8.83 8.51
N LEU A 29 7.87 -7.77 9.29
CA LEU A 29 9.00 -6.86 9.15
C LEU A 29 10.35 -7.55 9.29
N ARG A 30 10.51 -8.48 10.25
CA ARG A 30 11.78 -9.20 10.48
C ARG A 30 12.28 -9.99 9.27
N SER A 31 11.41 -10.33 8.32
CA SER A 31 11.74 -11.17 7.17
C SER A 31 11.41 -10.52 5.83
N ILE A 32 11.03 -9.23 5.83
CA ILE A 32 10.55 -8.53 4.64
C ILE A 32 11.57 -8.49 3.49
N ARG A 33 12.87 -8.34 3.81
CA ARG A 33 13.94 -8.24 2.79
C ARG A 33 14.11 -9.51 1.97
N LYS A 34 13.71 -10.67 2.50
CA LYS A 34 13.89 -11.98 1.86
C LYS A 34 12.58 -12.57 1.33
N ASN A 35 11.45 -11.89 1.52
CA ASN A 35 10.14 -12.42 1.18
C ASN A 35 9.34 -11.42 0.35
N HIS A 36 9.21 -11.72 -0.94
CA HIS A 36 8.48 -10.91 -1.90
C HIS A 36 7.02 -10.67 -1.50
N ARG A 37 6.33 -11.71 -0.98
CA ARG A 37 4.93 -11.62 -0.56
C ARG A 37 4.76 -10.65 0.62
N LYS A 38 5.65 -10.72 1.61
CA LYS A 38 5.68 -9.80 2.76
C LYS A 38 5.96 -8.37 2.32
N ARG A 39 6.90 -8.17 1.40
CA ARG A 39 7.18 -6.85 0.82
C ARG A 39 5.94 -6.27 0.13
N ARG A 40 5.27 -7.04 -0.72
CA ARG A 40 4.04 -6.60 -1.40
C ARG A 40 2.91 -6.27 -0.43
N PHE A 41 2.70 -7.10 0.59
CA PHE A 41 1.75 -6.78 1.64
C PHE A 41 2.09 -5.48 2.35
N MET A 42 3.36 -5.28 2.72
CA MET A 42 3.80 -4.05 3.37
C MET A 42 3.64 -2.82 2.48
N ASN A 43 3.83 -2.94 1.16
CA ASN A 43 3.55 -1.84 0.22
C ASN A 43 2.12 -1.31 0.35
N MET A 44 1.16 -2.23 0.59
CA MET A 44 -0.25 -1.88 0.76
C MET A 44 -0.56 -1.48 2.21
N TYR A 45 0.00 -2.19 3.19
CA TYR A 45 -0.25 -1.95 4.62
C TYR A 45 0.12 -0.53 5.05
N VAL A 46 1.27 0.00 4.62
CA VAL A 46 1.70 1.35 5.05
C VAL A 46 0.81 2.46 4.50
N LEU A 47 -0.05 2.16 3.53
CA LEU A 47 -1.01 3.11 2.95
C LEU A 47 -2.36 3.13 3.68
N LYS A 48 -2.50 2.38 4.78
CA LYS A 48 -3.77 2.26 5.51
C LYS A 48 -4.23 3.55 6.22
N ASP A 49 -3.31 4.48 6.45
CA ASP A 49 -3.60 5.82 6.94
C ASP A 49 -2.31 6.65 6.93
N LYS A 50 -2.48 7.98 7.06
CA LYS A 50 -1.39 8.94 7.08
C LYS A 50 -0.41 8.70 8.22
N GLU A 51 -0.89 8.40 9.42
CA GLU A 51 -0.04 8.21 10.59
C GLU A 51 0.90 7.02 10.41
N THR A 52 0.35 5.90 9.95
CA THR A 52 1.08 4.67 9.63
C THR A 52 2.11 4.93 8.55
N PHE A 53 1.72 5.59 7.45
CA PHE A 53 2.64 5.90 6.37
C PHE A 53 3.87 6.68 6.87
N HIS A 54 3.65 7.77 7.59
CA HIS A 54 4.72 8.64 8.07
C HIS A 54 5.57 7.98 9.16
N TYR A 55 4.96 7.21 10.07
CA TYR A 55 5.67 6.44 11.08
C TYR A 55 6.71 5.49 10.45
N TYR A 56 6.29 4.71 9.45
CA TYR A 56 7.20 3.79 8.76
C TYR A 56 8.17 4.52 7.84
N TYR A 57 7.76 5.62 7.22
CA TYR A 57 8.62 6.39 6.31
C TYR A 57 9.84 6.98 7.02
N VAL A 58 9.63 7.58 8.19
CA VAL A 58 10.72 8.16 9.00
C VAL A 58 11.71 7.07 9.43
N ARG A 59 11.21 5.88 9.74
CA ARG A 59 12.01 4.73 10.22
C ARG A 59 12.45 3.78 9.10
N ARG A 60 12.25 4.15 7.84
CA ARG A 60 12.39 3.21 6.70
C ARG A 60 13.78 2.61 6.58
N ASN A 61 14.82 3.38 6.88
CA ASN A 61 16.20 2.89 6.82
C ASN A 61 16.48 1.86 7.91
N GLU A 62 16.08 2.17 9.15
CA GLU A 62 16.20 1.29 10.31
C GLU A 62 15.46 -0.04 10.09
N MET A 63 14.26 0.03 9.52
CA MET A 63 13.40 -1.12 9.29
C MET A 63 13.66 -1.84 7.97
N GLY A 64 14.57 -1.33 7.12
CA GLY A 64 14.82 -1.89 5.80
C GLY A 64 13.64 -1.79 4.83
N LEU A 65 12.82 -0.75 4.96
CA LEU A 65 11.65 -0.45 4.13
C LEU A 65 11.96 0.55 3.01
N ASP A 66 13.21 0.96 2.82
CA ASP A 66 13.55 1.95 1.79
C ASP A 66 13.07 1.52 0.39
N GLY A 67 13.28 0.25 0.02
CA GLY A 67 12.75 -0.31 -1.22
C GLY A 67 11.21 -0.35 -1.31
N VAL A 68 10.52 -0.53 -0.18
CA VAL A 68 9.04 -0.45 -0.11
C VAL A 68 8.57 0.95 -0.46
N PHE A 69 9.16 1.98 0.15
CA PHE A 69 8.77 3.37 -0.11
C PHE A 69 9.19 3.84 -1.50
N ASN A 70 10.36 3.45 -1.99
CA ASN A 70 10.77 3.75 -3.35
C ASN A 70 9.79 3.17 -4.38
N GLN A 71 9.35 1.92 -4.17
CA GLN A 71 8.33 1.28 -4.99
C GLN A 71 6.99 2.01 -4.93
N ILE A 72 6.47 2.28 -3.73
CA ILE A 72 5.19 2.97 -3.53
C ILE A 72 5.20 4.34 -4.23
N VAL A 73 6.16 5.19 -3.89
CA VAL A 73 6.18 6.59 -4.36
C VAL A 73 6.40 6.61 -5.87
N SER A 74 7.35 5.82 -6.39
CA SER A 74 7.57 5.71 -7.84
C SER A 74 6.29 5.26 -8.57
N ALA A 75 5.58 4.28 -8.02
CA ALA A 75 4.39 3.74 -8.67
C ALA A 75 3.15 4.63 -8.55
N LEU A 76 3.00 5.38 -7.46
CA LEU A 76 1.92 6.37 -7.29
C LEU A 76 2.07 7.52 -8.29
N PHE A 77 3.29 8.00 -8.53
CA PHE A 77 3.55 9.08 -9.49
C PHE A 77 3.74 8.61 -10.94
N TYR A 78 3.91 7.30 -11.18
CA TYR A 78 3.96 6.72 -12.53
C TYR A 78 2.56 6.64 -13.15
N GLU A 79 2.35 7.35 -14.26
CA GLU A 79 1.06 7.41 -14.97
C GLU A 79 -0.12 7.64 -14.00
N GLU A 80 0.08 8.55 -13.03
CA GLU A 80 -0.85 8.85 -11.94
C GLU A 80 -2.31 8.98 -12.40
N GLN A 81 -2.51 9.67 -13.53
CA GLN A 81 -3.79 9.94 -14.15
C GLN A 81 -4.59 8.69 -14.59
N LYS A 82 -3.95 7.52 -14.72
CA LYS A 82 -4.63 6.29 -15.14
C LYS A 82 -5.46 5.63 -14.03
N LEU A 83 -5.19 5.95 -12.76
CA LEU A 83 -5.85 5.35 -11.61
C LEU A 83 -6.12 6.42 -10.54
N LEU A 84 -7.35 6.92 -10.46
CA LEU A 84 -7.78 7.99 -9.53
C LEU A 84 -7.40 7.73 -8.06
N ILE A 85 -7.35 6.45 -7.66
CA ILE A 85 -6.96 6.06 -6.30
C ILE A 85 -5.52 6.49 -5.96
N LYS A 86 -4.63 6.60 -6.96
CA LYS A 86 -3.25 7.06 -6.76
C LYS A 86 -3.23 8.51 -6.26
N SER A 87 -3.89 9.42 -6.98
CA SER A 87 -3.99 10.84 -6.58
C SER A 87 -4.64 11.00 -5.21
N LYS A 88 -5.62 10.14 -4.88
CA LYS A 88 -6.23 10.12 -3.55
C LYS A 88 -5.21 9.77 -2.46
N PHE A 89 -4.44 8.70 -2.64
CA PHE A 89 -3.40 8.34 -1.68
C PHE A 89 -2.31 9.40 -1.55
N ILE A 90 -1.88 9.98 -2.68
CA ILE A 90 -0.91 11.07 -2.69
C ILE A 90 -1.40 12.25 -1.84
N CYS A 91 -2.65 12.66 -2.04
CA CYS A 91 -3.27 13.77 -1.31
C CYS A 91 -3.49 13.46 0.17
N GLU A 92 -4.18 12.35 0.49
CA GLU A 92 -4.58 12.02 1.87
C GLU A 92 -3.36 11.74 2.76
N MET A 93 -2.30 11.12 2.23
CA MET A 93 -1.07 10.85 2.97
C MET A 93 -0.01 11.94 2.86
N ASN A 94 -0.22 12.97 2.04
CA ASN A 94 0.77 14.01 1.74
C ASN A 94 2.10 13.40 1.24
N ILE A 95 2.00 12.52 0.25
CA ILE A 95 3.16 11.87 -0.37
C ILE A 95 3.75 12.83 -1.40
N LYS A 96 5.06 12.97 -1.40
CA LYS A 96 5.77 13.85 -2.32
C LYS A 96 6.79 13.09 -3.16
N ARG A 97 7.10 13.58 -4.36
CA ARG A 97 8.01 12.88 -5.29
C ARG A 97 9.41 12.75 -4.72
N GLU A 98 9.87 13.76 -3.97
CA GLU A 98 11.17 13.80 -3.29
C GLU A 98 11.29 12.78 -2.15
N MET A 99 10.24 12.02 -1.82
CA MET A 99 10.31 11.00 -0.78
C MET A 99 11.07 9.74 -1.21
N ILE A 100 11.45 9.59 -2.49
CA ILE A 100 12.29 8.48 -2.97
C ILE A 100 13.78 8.74 -2.72
N SER A 101 14.51 7.69 -2.33
CA SER A 101 15.98 7.68 -2.33
C SER A 101 16.54 7.19 -3.66
N SER A 102 15.83 6.25 -4.31
CA SER A 102 16.15 5.73 -5.63
C SER A 102 14.88 5.38 -6.42
N PRO A 103 14.87 5.56 -7.75
CA PRO A 103 13.74 5.14 -8.57
C PRO A 103 13.54 3.62 -8.52
N ALA A 104 12.29 3.19 -8.40
CA ALA A 104 11.95 1.77 -8.49
C ALA A 104 12.03 1.25 -9.94
N LEU A 105 12.28 -0.04 -10.09
CA LEU A 105 12.28 -0.70 -11.39
C LEU A 105 10.85 -0.75 -11.96
N MET A 106 10.74 -0.77 -13.29
CA MET A 106 9.44 -0.85 -13.97
C MET A 106 8.62 -2.08 -13.56
N VAL A 107 9.28 -3.21 -13.26
CA VAL A 107 8.62 -4.42 -12.77
C VAL A 107 7.95 -4.18 -11.41
N GLU A 108 8.63 -3.49 -10.49
CA GLU A 108 8.12 -3.17 -9.16
C GLU A 108 6.94 -2.20 -9.24
N ILE A 109 7.01 -1.21 -10.15
CA ILE A 109 5.90 -0.29 -10.43
C ILE A 109 4.67 -1.07 -10.92
N LYS A 110 4.85 -2.01 -11.85
CA LYS A 110 3.78 -2.85 -12.38
C LYS A 110 3.18 -3.77 -11.31
N GLU A 111 4.01 -4.37 -10.46
CA GLU A 111 3.53 -5.22 -9.35
C GLU A 111 2.64 -4.46 -8.37
N PHE A 112 3.08 -3.27 -7.94
CA PHE A 112 2.30 -2.45 -7.03
C PHE A 112 1.02 -1.92 -7.70
N THR A 113 1.09 -1.57 -8.99
CA THR A 113 -0.10 -1.17 -9.75
C THR A 113 -1.15 -2.29 -9.82
N LYS A 114 -0.72 -3.55 -9.96
CA LYS A 114 -1.63 -4.71 -9.90
C LYS A 114 -2.28 -4.84 -8.52
N ASP A 115 -1.53 -4.65 -7.44
CA ASP A 115 -2.07 -4.70 -6.07
C ASP A 115 -3.12 -3.58 -5.85
N LEU A 116 -2.86 -2.37 -6.33
CA LEU A 116 -3.83 -1.29 -6.32
C LEU A 116 -5.09 -1.61 -7.14
N GLN A 117 -4.94 -2.22 -8.32
CA GLN A 117 -6.09 -2.64 -9.13
C GLN A 117 -6.90 -3.73 -8.45
N SER A 118 -6.26 -4.68 -7.77
CA SER A 118 -6.93 -5.68 -6.95
C SER A 118 -7.75 -5.04 -5.83
N PHE A 119 -7.21 -4.02 -5.16
CA PHE A 119 -7.97 -3.24 -4.20
C PHE A 119 -9.16 -2.51 -4.85
N VAL A 120 -8.97 -1.84 -5.99
CA VAL A 120 -10.06 -1.15 -6.69
C VAL A 120 -11.18 -2.13 -7.03
N TRP A 121 -10.85 -3.32 -7.53
CA TRP A 121 -11.85 -4.35 -7.82
C TRP A 121 -12.57 -4.85 -6.57
N TYR A 122 -11.84 -5.06 -5.46
CA TYR A 122 -12.43 -5.38 -4.17
C TYR A 122 -13.40 -4.29 -3.69
N ALA A 123 -12.99 -3.02 -3.76
CA ALA A 123 -13.81 -1.89 -3.34
C ALA A 123 -15.08 -1.78 -4.19
N THR A 124 -14.98 -1.92 -5.51
CA THR A 124 -16.15 -1.94 -6.41
C THR A 124 -17.12 -3.05 -6.04
N LYS A 125 -16.63 -4.26 -5.75
CA LYS A 125 -17.49 -5.35 -5.29
C LYS A 125 -18.20 -5.02 -3.98
N LYS A 126 -17.51 -4.47 -2.99
CA LYS A 126 -18.12 -4.09 -1.70
C LYS A 126 -19.16 -2.99 -1.87
N VAL A 127 -18.91 -2.01 -2.74
CA VAL A 127 -19.89 -0.96 -3.08
C VAL A 127 -21.13 -1.57 -3.74
N LEU A 128 -20.97 -2.44 -4.75
CA LEU A 128 -22.09 -3.07 -5.46
C LEU A 128 -22.90 -4.06 -4.61
N SER A 129 -22.29 -4.64 -3.57
CA SER A 129 -22.94 -5.58 -2.65
C SER A 129 -23.54 -4.89 -1.41
N THR A 130 -23.39 -3.57 -1.28
CA THR A 130 -24.08 -2.79 -0.25
C THR A 130 -25.45 -2.40 -0.80
N PRO A 131 -26.58 -2.94 -0.28
CA PRO A 131 -27.90 -2.48 -0.69
C PRO A 131 -28.03 -0.99 -0.39
N VAL A 132 -28.54 -0.24 -1.36
CA VAL A 132 -28.87 1.18 -1.18
C VAL A 132 -30.00 1.23 -0.15
N VAL A 133 -29.68 1.72 1.05
CA VAL A 133 -30.67 2.00 2.11
C VAL A 133 -31.15 3.44 1.93
#